data_AF-A0A1F6XII2-F1
#
_entry.id   AF-A0A1F6XII2-F1
#
_cell.length_a   1.000
_cell.length_b   1.000
_cell.length_c   1.000
_cell.angle_alpha   90.00
_cell.angle_beta   90.00
_cell.angle_gamma   90.00
#
_symmetry.space_group_name_H-M   'P 1'
#
loop_
_entity.id
_entity.type
_entity.pdbx_description
1 polymer ?
#
loop_
_entity_poly.entity_id
_entity_poly.type
_entity_poly.pdbx_seq_one_letter_code
_entity_poly.pdbx_strand_id
1 'polypeptide(L)'
;MSGIKHWGFVFTLFILTSVFYFQPHQASASTIVTNDITTDTTWTLTDSPYVLQNSLYILEGSTLTIEAGVIVKIDGHQGIYVEGSIVTNGTDSLPVTFTSFLDDIGGDTNEDGDSFPFNGDWSEIHVNDPTSGSSFSNTNINYSYGGLAFENTPSISISNLGVNNFVYDGLTLFDDSHAIVDGFSSDGGNDNIAIFNNSSGEFTNVSITNSGSDESVVVFNDSSISIEDGVIENSFGDGIVFFNYSDVSVNNVTLENLFGTALMDIGTNRPDRYPPNSLNISNSIIKNNITGFEFWLPTTALSTSHNSIFGNLAYGVVNYSPDTNYNYNFENNWWGDASGPYNAMSNPAGLGDAVSDNVLFDPWCQNETCAVAPEGFSSVLFLPGLKASRLYAPRADGSEDQLWEPNGNSDVEYLYLNTDGTSRNSNVYTREIIEEANVPIPLGEAGPNIYKSFAHMLYTLFDERKIADWKAFPYDWRQSVDDIVNNGTKYEDGTLSLTDTLESLVDSSLNGKVTIIAHSNGGLLAKALLKKLQDDKTAGRNNLIDSVDVLILVGVPEIGTPEPCRRCCTDTTKRSWVAG
;
A
#
# COMPACT_ATOMS: atom_id res chain seq x y z
N MET A 1 -44.81 -13.34 72.76
CA MET A 1 -45.27 -12.04 72.20
C MET A 1 -44.30 -10.98 72.71
N SER A 2 -43.34 -10.57 71.89
CA SER A 2 -43.38 -9.35 71.05
C SER A 2 -42.81 -8.12 71.77
N GLY A 3 -41.84 -7.45 71.14
CA GLY A 3 -41.37 -6.08 71.47
C GLY A 3 -39.92 -6.02 71.99
N ILE A 4 -38.89 -5.91 71.14
CA ILE A 4 -38.36 -4.73 70.42
C ILE A 4 -37.45 -3.81 71.26
N LYS A 5 -36.20 -3.70 70.76
CA LYS A 5 -35.15 -2.64 70.85
C LYS A 5 -34.46 -2.40 72.20
N HIS A 6 -33.12 -2.47 72.18
CA HIS A 6 -32.25 -1.29 72.26
C HIS A 6 -30.88 -1.59 71.61
N TRP A 7 -30.31 -0.57 70.97
CA TRP A 7 -29.04 -0.57 70.25
C TRP A 7 -27.82 -0.64 71.18
N GLY A 8 -26.75 -1.28 70.71
CA GLY A 8 -25.39 -1.15 71.23
C GLY A 8 -24.38 -1.35 70.10
N PHE A 9 -23.68 -0.29 69.72
CA PHE A 9 -22.57 -0.30 68.77
C PHE A 9 -21.37 -1.08 69.35
N VAL A 10 -20.75 -1.95 68.55
CA VAL A 10 -19.46 -2.60 68.85
C VAL A 10 -18.47 -2.21 67.76
N PHE A 11 -17.46 -1.43 68.13
CA PHE A 11 -16.24 -1.24 67.33
C PHE A 11 -15.28 -2.39 67.66
N THR A 12 -14.89 -3.18 66.66
CA THR A 12 -13.83 -4.20 66.80
C THR A 12 -12.67 -3.83 65.88
N LEU A 13 -11.51 -3.57 66.47
CA LEU A 13 -10.24 -3.27 65.83
C LEU A 13 -9.57 -4.59 65.40
N PHE A 14 -9.36 -4.80 64.10
CA PHE A 14 -8.56 -5.92 63.58
C PHE A 14 -7.13 -5.44 63.29
N ILE A 15 -6.15 -6.05 63.94
CA ILE A 15 -4.72 -5.89 63.66
C ILE A 15 -4.38 -6.83 62.49
N LEU A 16 -3.98 -6.27 61.34
CA LEU A 16 -3.40 -7.01 60.23
C LEU A 16 -1.87 -7.07 60.41
N THR A 17 -1.34 -8.28 60.63
CA THR A 17 0.09 -8.58 60.53
C THR A 17 0.46 -8.75 59.05
N SER A 18 1.22 -7.80 58.50
CA SER A 18 1.84 -7.91 57.18
C SER A 18 3.02 -8.89 57.24
N VAL A 19 2.92 -9.98 56.49
CA VAL A 19 4.05 -10.86 56.18
C VAL A 19 4.76 -10.23 54.99
N PHE A 20 5.97 -9.70 55.21
CA PHE A 20 6.85 -9.26 54.12
C PHE A 20 7.33 -10.50 53.36
N TYR A 21 6.83 -10.66 52.13
CA TYR A 21 7.47 -11.52 51.14
C TYR A 21 8.70 -10.78 50.62
N PHE A 22 9.88 -11.03 51.20
CA PHE A 22 11.13 -10.75 50.53
C PHE A 22 11.25 -11.77 49.39
N GLN A 23 11.00 -11.33 48.15
CA GLN A 23 11.55 -12.05 47.01
C GLN A 23 13.07 -11.85 47.05
N PRO A 24 13.88 -12.92 47.01
CA PRO A 24 15.32 -12.76 46.84
C PRO A 24 15.54 -12.17 45.44
N HIS A 25 15.97 -10.91 45.39
CA HIS A 25 16.61 -10.38 44.18
C HIS A 25 17.82 -11.28 43.92
N GLN A 26 17.85 -11.89 42.73
CA GLN A 26 19.04 -12.54 42.23
C GLN A 26 20.08 -11.43 42.03
N ALA A 27 20.98 -11.27 43.00
CA ALA A 27 22.16 -10.42 42.83
C ALA A 27 23.11 -11.13 41.84
N SER A 28 22.99 -10.81 40.55
CA SER A 28 24.11 -11.00 39.63
C SER A 28 25.09 -9.86 39.90
N ALA A 29 26.31 -10.21 40.31
CA ALA A 29 27.35 -9.20 40.50
C ALA A 29 27.74 -8.65 39.12
N SER A 30 27.70 -7.33 38.97
CA SER A 30 28.16 -6.65 37.75
C SER A 30 29.67 -6.86 37.54
N THR A 31 30.07 -6.91 36.27
CA THR A 31 31.48 -6.99 35.90
C THR A 31 32.01 -5.60 35.56
N ILE A 32 32.84 -5.04 36.45
CA ILE A 32 33.45 -3.73 36.22
C ILE A 32 34.59 -3.85 35.22
N VAL A 33 34.54 -3.06 34.15
CA VAL A 33 35.57 -2.99 33.11
C VAL A 33 36.39 -1.72 33.32
N THR A 34 37.69 -1.89 33.57
CA THR A 34 38.61 -0.77 33.83
C THR A 34 39.81 -0.71 32.90
N ASN A 35 40.03 -1.76 32.10
CA ASN A 35 41.18 -1.88 31.20
C ASN A 35 40.72 -2.06 29.77
N ASP A 36 41.54 -1.55 28.85
CA ASP A 36 41.36 -1.68 27.40
C ASP A 36 41.48 -3.14 26.92
N ILE A 37 40.85 -3.43 25.78
CA ILE A 37 40.95 -4.72 25.11
C ILE A 37 42.24 -4.73 24.27
N THR A 38 43.24 -5.46 24.76
CA THR A 38 44.59 -5.56 24.15
C THR A 38 44.91 -6.94 23.59
N THR A 39 43.99 -7.89 23.79
CA THR A 39 43.97 -9.23 23.20
C THR A 39 42.53 -9.64 23.00
N ASP A 40 42.28 -10.60 22.11
CA ASP A 40 40.95 -11.16 21.90
C ASP A 40 40.26 -11.50 23.23
N THR A 41 39.07 -10.93 23.41
CA THR A 41 38.30 -11.00 24.65
C THR A 41 36.86 -11.33 24.33
N THR A 42 36.23 -12.17 25.14
CA THR A 42 34.82 -12.52 25.03
C THR A 42 34.07 -12.04 26.27
N TRP A 43 33.01 -11.27 26.07
CA TRP A 43 32.05 -10.93 27.10
C TRP A 43 30.87 -11.89 27.05
N THR A 44 30.61 -12.55 28.16
CA THR A 44 29.64 -13.65 28.26
C THR A 44 28.40 -13.22 29.02
N LEU A 45 27.26 -13.86 28.73
CA LEU A 45 26.01 -13.58 29.43
C LEU A 45 26.09 -13.85 30.94
N THR A 46 26.95 -14.79 31.36
CA THR A 46 27.08 -15.17 32.79
C THR A 46 27.68 -14.05 33.63
N ASP A 47 28.50 -13.20 33.03
CA ASP A 47 29.20 -12.09 33.67
C ASP A 47 28.50 -10.74 33.44
N SER A 48 27.32 -10.75 32.80
CA SER A 48 26.51 -9.56 32.52
C SER A 48 25.75 -9.09 33.78
N PRO A 49 25.57 -7.77 34.00
CA PRO A 49 25.98 -6.66 33.13
C PRO A 49 27.47 -6.31 33.24
N TYR A 50 28.05 -5.88 32.12
CA TYR A 50 29.36 -5.24 32.10
C TYR A 50 29.20 -3.75 32.33
N VAL A 51 30.00 -3.16 33.21
CA VAL A 51 29.91 -1.74 33.57
C VAL A 51 31.21 -1.03 33.19
N LEU A 52 31.13 -0.06 32.27
CA LEU A 52 32.23 0.79 31.87
C LEU A 52 32.27 2.03 32.78
N GLN A 53 33.35 2.19 33.54
CA GLN A 53 33.59 3.41 34.34
C GLN A 53 34.53 4.40 33.63
N ASN A 54 35.25 3.92 32.63
CA ASN A 54 36.12 4.69 31.75
C ASN A 54 35.76 4.38 30.30
N SER A 55 36.10 5.28 29.37
CA SER A 55 36.07 4.95 27.94
C SER A 55 36.88 3.69 27.69
N LEU A 56 36.33 2.81 26.85
CA LEU A 56 36.94 1.54 26.49
C LEU A 56 37.60 1.66 25.12
N TYR A 57 38.88 1.32 25.04
CA TYR A 57 39.56 1.19 23.76
C TYR A 57 39.73 -0.29 23.40
N ILE A 58 39.35 -0.65 22.18
CA ILE A 58 39.68 -1.93 21.57
C ILE A 58 40.83 -1.68 20.61
N LEU A 59 42.04 -2.09 21.01
CA LEU A 59 43.25 -1.76 20.26
C LEU A 59 43.40 -2.61 19.00
N GLU A 60 44.16 -2.08 18.04
CA GLU A 60 44.52 -2.74 16.79
C GLU A 60 44.99 -4.20 17.03
N GLY A 61 44.47 -5.12 16.21
CA GLY A 61 44.81 -6.54 16.29
C GLY A 61 44.11 -7.33 17.41
N SER A 62 43.18 -6.70 18.14
CA SER A 62 42.34 -7.34 19.16
C SER A 62 40.87 -7.33 18.77
N THR A 63 40.14 -8.38 19.11
CA THR A 63 38.69 -8.47 18.92
C THR A 63 37.95 -8.55 20.25
N LEU A 64 36.93 -7.69 20.44
CA LEU A 64 35.93 -7.88 21.48
C LEU A 64 34.71 -8.61 20.91
N THR A 65 34.45 -9.82 21.38
CA THR A 65 33.24 -10.58 21.04
C THR A 65 32.24 -10.50 22.19
N ILE A 66 31.00 -10.10 21.92
CA ILE A 66 29.93 -9.95 22.90
C ILE A 66 28.84 -10.98 22.60
N GLU A 67 28.58 -11.87 23.54
CA GLU A 67 27.57 -12.94 23.42
C GLU A 67 26.13 -12.41 23.49
N ALA A 68 25.18 -13.20 22.97
CA ALA A 68 23.75 -12.89 23.01
C ALA A 68 23.26 -12.58 24.44
N GLY A 69 22.43 -11.55 24.57
CA GLY A 69 21.80 -11.15 25.83
C GLY A 69 22.70 -10.32 26.77
N VAL A 70 23.95 -10.08 26.40
CA VAL A 70 24.85 -9.25 27.22
C VAL A 70 24.37 -7.80 27.25
N ILE A 71 24.26 -7.27 28.46
CA ILE A 71 24.02 -5.85 28.74
C ILE A 71 25.35 -5.18 29.10
N VAL A 72 25.62 -4.05 28.47
CA VAL A 72 26.77 -3.18 28.69
C VAL A 72 26.24 -1.83 29.16
N LYS A 73 26.58 -1.43 30.38
CA LYS A 73 26.19 -0.18 31.01
C LYS A 73 27.37 0.79 31.06
N ILE A 74 27.15 2.03 30.66
CA ILE A 74 28.22 3.01 30.46
C ILE A 74 27.99 4.20 31.40
N ASP A 75 28.93 4.44 32.31
CA ASP A 75 28.82 5.44 33.36
C ASP A 75 29.43 6.78 32.92
N GLY A 76 28.57 7.81 32.81
CA GLY A 76 28.94 9.14 32.35
C GLY A 76 29.32 9.18 30.87
N HIS A 77 29.78 10.35 30.40
CA HIS A 77 30.13 10.68 28.99
C HIS A 77 31.29 9.86 28.36
N GLN A 78 31.48 8.61 28.79
CA GLN A 78 32.44 7.65 28.26
C GLN A 78 31.92 7.05 26.96
N GLY A 79 32.83 6.56 26.13
CA GLY A 79 32.53 5.91 24.85
C GLY A 79 33.28 4.61 24.67
N ILE A 80 32.93 3.89 23.61
CA ILE A 80 33.67 2.72 23.15
C ILE A 80 34.36 3.11 21.84
N TYR A 81 35.68 3.02 21.81
CA TYR A 81 36.51 3.40 20.66
C TYR A 81 37.21 2.16 20.12
N VAL A 82 36.99 1.84 18.86
CA VAL A 82 37.42 0.58 18.24
C VAL A 82 38.44 0.86 17.13
N GLU A 83 39.71 0.53 17.40
CA GLU A 83 40.81 0.50 16.42
C GLU A 83 41.13 -0.94 15.98
N GLY A 84 40.61 -1.92 16.72
CA GLY A 84 40.60 -3.35 16.38
C GLY A 84 39.26 -3.76 15.79
N SER A 85 38.58 -4.72 16.43
CA SER A 85 37.25 -5.15 15.98
C SER A 85 36.27 -5.40 17.13
N ILE A 86 34.99 -5.12 16.90
CA ILE A 86 33.90 -5.44 17.83
C ILE A 86 32.85 -6.30 17.13
N VAL A 87 32.47 -7.41 17.77
CA VAL A 87 31.50 -8.38 17.24
C VAL A 87 30.39 -8.58 18.25
N THR A 88 29.16 -8.18 17.91
CA THR A 88 27.97 -8.42 18.75
C THR A 88 27.14 -9.55 18.15
N ASN A 89 26.90 -10.60 18.94
CA ASN A 89 26.19 -11.82 18.52
C ASN A 89 24.81 -11.92 19.17
N GLY A 90 24.04 -10.84 19.17
CA GLY A 90 22.67 -10.84 19.67
C GLY A 90 21.73 -11.73 18.85
N THR A 91 20.55 -12.00 19.41
CA THR A 91 19.43 -12.64 18.71
C THR A 91 18.13 -11.89 18.99
N ASP A 92 17.08 -12.08 18.19
CA ASP A 92 15.76 -11.46 18.42
C ASP A 92 15.25 -11.65 19.87
N SER A 93 15.54 -12.81 20.48
CA SER A 93 15.11 -13.13 21.84
C SER A 93 16.03 -12.63 22.94
N LEU A 94 17.30 -12.38 22.61
CA LEU A 94 18.38 -12.01 23.52
C LEU A 94 19.31 -11.04 22.79
N PRO A 95 18.88 -9.78 22.60
CA PRO A 95 19.70 -8.77 21.95
C PRO A 95 20.90 -8.40 22.83
N VAL A 96 21.97 -7.90 22.22
CA VAL A 96 23.03 -7.20 22.96
C VAL A 96 22.57 -5.77 23.20
N THR A 97 22.70 -5.26 24.43
CA THR A 97 22.21 -3.92 24.78
C THR A 97 23.34 -3.06 25.33
N PHE A 98 23.58 -1.90 24.73
CA PHE A 98 24.40 -0.82 25.26
C PHE A 98 23.48 0.27 25.80
N THR A 99 23.68 0.67 27.05
CA THR A 99 22.79 1.62 27.72
C THR A 99 23.48 2.44 28.81
N SER A 100 22.78 3.44 29.34
CA SER A 100 23.22 4.26 30.47
C SER A 100 23.43 3.41 31.72
N PHE A 101 24.38 3.83 32.57
CA PHE A 101 24.54 3.27 33.91
C PHE A 101 23.31 3.46 34.82
N LEU A 102 22.47 4.47 34.53
CA LEU A 102 21.23 4.78 35.26
C LEU A 102 20.01 3.98 34.76
N ASP A 103 20.18 3.18 33.71
CA ASP A 103 19.13 2.31 33.18
C ASP A 103 19.02 1.04 34.03
N ASP A 104 17.81 0.61 34.41
CA ASP A 104 17.57 -0.61 35.20
C ASP A 104 17.46 -1.89 34.36
N ILE A 105 17.66 -1.81 33.05
CA ILE A 105 17.77 -3.00 32.20
C ILE A 105 18.86 -3.94 32.74
N GLY A 106 18.49 -5.20 33.02
CA GLY A 106 19.39 -6.19 33.63
C GLY A 106 19.57 -6.08 35.14
N GLY A 107 18.81 -5.21 35.81
CA GLY A 107 18.88 -4.95 37.25
C GLY A 107 19.37 -3.54 37.58
N ASP A 108 19.04 -3.05 38.78
CA ASP A 108 19.48 -1.76 39.33
C ASP A 108 20.96 -1.85 39.76
N THR A 109 21.88 -1.42 38.89
CA THR A 109 23.33 -1.59 39.08
C THR A 109 23.93 -0.49 39.97
N ASN A 110 23.26 0.66 40.04
CA ASN A 110 23.65 1.86 40.77
C ASN A 110 22.98 1.98 42.14
N GLU A 111 22.03 1.09 42.45
CA GLU A 111 21.28 1.01 43.72
C GLU A 111 20.56 2.32 44.07
N ASP A 112 20.08 3.08 43.06
CA ASP A 112 19.41 4.36 43.25
C ASP A 112 17.88 4.30 43.21
N GLY A 113 17.32 3.13 42.92
CA GLY A 113 15.89 2.85 42.98
C GLY A 113 15.24 2.72 41.61
N ASP A 114 14.42 3.70 41.22
CA ASP A 114 13.73 3.67 39.93
C ASP A 114 14.65 4.25 38.84
N SER A 115 14.65 3.66 37.65
CA SER A 115 15.44 4.13 36.49
C SER A 115 15.09 5.55 36.02
N PHE A 116 16.11 6.41 35.89
CA PHE A 116 16.02 7.78 35.35
C PHE A 116 17.17 8.15 34.38
N PRO A 117 17.42 7.40 33.29
CA PRO A 117 18.45 7.76 32.31
C PRO A 117 18.05 9.01 31.50
N PHE A 118 19.06 9.76 31.06
CA PHE A 118 18.90 10.88 30.14
C PHE A 118 19.57 10.58 28.80
N ASN A 119 19.00 11.10 27.71
CA ASN A 119 19.66 11.07 26.41
C ASN A 119 21.02 11.78 26.52
N GLY A 120 22.09 11.15 26.05
CA GLY A 120 23.44 11.71 26.15
C GLY A 120 24.18 11.39 27.46
N ASP A 121 23.66 10.45 28.25
CA ASP A 121 24.32 9.99 29.48
C ASP A 121 25.72 9.45 29.21
N TRP A 122 25.93 8.83 28.05
CA TRP A 122 27.21 8.36 27.56
C TRP A 122 27.47 8.81 26.12
N SER A 123 28.72 8.67 25.63
CA SER A 123 29.15 9.26 24.37
C SER A 123 28.59 8.52 23.15
N GLU A 124 29.31 7.53 22.64
CA GLU A 124 28.97 6.77 21.43
C GLU A 124 29.79 5.49 21.35
N ILE A 125 29.42 4.61 20.41
CA ILE A 125 30.31 3.55 19.92
C ILE A 125 30.93 4.03 18.62
N HIS A 126 32.23 4.27 18.64
CA HIS A 126 32.98 4.76 17.50
C HIS A 126 33.90 3.67 16.97
N VAL A 127 33.71 3.30 15.71
CA VAL A 127 34.47 2.24 15.04
C VAL A 127 35.32 2.83 13.92
N ASN A 128 36.63 2.69 14.08
CA ASN A 128 37.65 2.97 13.06
C ASN A 128 38.30 1.63 12.68
N ASP A 129 37.65 0.87 11.80
CA ASP A 129 38.05 -0.51 11.46
C ASP A 129 38.37 -0.65 9.96
N PRO A 130 39.59 -0.25 9.54
CA PRO A 130 40.03 -0.40 8.15
C PRO A 130 40.19 -1.87 7.73
N THR A 131 40.06 -2.83 8.66
CA THR A 131 40.19 -4.26 8.38
C THR A 131 38.84 -4.97 8.19
N SER A 132 37.73 -4.27 8.43
CA SER A 132 36.36 -4.79 8.32
C SER A 132 36.13 -6.07 9.17
N GLY A 133 36.69 -6.12 10.38
CA GLY A 133 36.50 -7.24 11.31
C GLY A 133 35.28 -7.11 12.23
N SER A 134 34.70 -5.91 12.32
CA SER A 134 33.55 -5.62 13.17
C SER A 134 32.24 -6.11 12.57
N SER A 135 31.24 -6.41 13.41
CA SER A 135 29.87 -6.73 12.97
C SER A 135 28.85 -6.54 14.09
N PHE A 136 27.62 -6.19 13.71
CA PHE A 136 26.53 -5.98 14.66
C PHE A 136 25.31 -6.83 14.33
N SER A 137 24.87 -7.66 15.27
CA SER A 137 23.67 -8.50 15.12
C SER A 137 22.76 -8.37 16.32
N ASN A 138 21.50 -7.95 16.11
CA ASN A 138 20.48 -7.76 17.13
C ASN A 138 21.01 -6.95 18.31
N THR A 139 21.33 -5.69 18.02
CA THR A 139 21.99 -4.80 18.96
C THR A 139 21.12 -3.58 19.22
N ASN A 140 20.94 -3.25 20.49
CA ASN A 140 20.24 -2.05 20.94
C ASN A 140 21.22 -1.08 21.58
N ILE A 141 21.12 0.19 21.20
CA ILE A 141 21.91 1.30 21.73
C ILE A 141 20.93 2.34 22.26
N ASN A 142 20.99 2.63 23.55
CA ASN A 142 20.05 3.52 24.22
C ASN A 142 20.76 4.62 25.01
N TYR A 143 20.16 5.81 25.08
CA TYR A 143 20.58 6.91 25.97
C TYR A 143 21.97 7.49 25.67
N SER A 144 22.49 7.29 24.47
CA SER A 144 23.79 7.80 24.06
C SER A 144 23.72 9.25 23.57
N TYR A 145 24.87 9.90 23.41
CA TYR A 145 24.96 11.21 22.75
C TYR A 145 24.91 11.00 21.24
N GLY A 146 25.79 10.17 20.70
CA GLY A 146 25.70 9.58 19.36
C GLY A 146 25.55 8.06 19.47
N GLY A 147 24.84 7.40 18.56
CA GLY A 147 24.58 5.96 18.66
C GLY A 147 25.79 5.11 18.26
N LEU A 148 25.97 4.94 16.96
CA LEU A 148 27.02 4.12 16.35
C LEU A 148 27.66 4.90 15.19
N ALA A 149 28.97 5.11 15.25
CA ALA A 149 29.71 5.85 14.24
C ALA A 149 30.78 4.96 13.60
N PHE A 150 30.91 5.02 12.27
CA PHE A 150 31.93 4.35 11.49
C PHE A 150 32.78 5.37 10.74
N GLU A 151 34.08 5.32 11.00
CA GLU A 151 35.13 6.09 10.34
C GLU A 151 36.06 5.13 9.59
N ASN A 152 36.53 5.48 8.39
CA ASN A 152 37.51 4.68 7.62
C ASN A 152 37.19 3.17 7.58
N THR A 153 35.91 2.81 7.52
CA THR A 153 35.44 1.42 7.63
C THR A 153 34.86 0.98 6.28
N PRO A 154 35.68 0.39 5.38
CA PRO A 154 35.32 0.18 3.97
C PRO A 154 34.23 -0.87 3.74
N SER A 155 33.83 -1.60 4.79
CA SER A 155 32.71 -2.53 4.77
C SER A 155 32.32 -2.89 6.20
N ILE A 156 31.04 -2.73 6.54
CA ILE A 156 30.44 -3.24 7.78
C ILE A 156 29.07 -3.86 7.48
N SER A 157 28.79 -5.01 8.09
CA SER A 157 27.46 -5.64 8.04
C SER A 157 26.76 -5.50 9.39
N ILE A 158 25.52 -5.03 9.34
CA ILE A 158 24.66 -4.79 10.50
C ILE A 158 23.33 -5.49 10.25
N SER A 159 22.86 -6.24 11.24
CA SER A 159 21.53 -6.84 11.23
C SER A 159 20.78 -6.48 12.51
N ASN A 160 19.56 -5.99 12.38
CA ASN A 160 18.67 -5.61 13.48
C ASN A 160 19.34 -4.65 14.49
N LEU A 161 19.61 -3.42 14.07
CA LEU A 161 20.14 -2.36 14.94
C LEU A 161 19.01 -1.45 15.43
N GLY A 162 18.86 -1.34 16.75
CA GLY A 162 18.01 -0.36 17.41
C GLY A 162 18.82 0.77 18.02
N VAL A 163 18.55 2.03 17.66
CA VAL A 163 19.19 3.20 18.28
C VAL A 163 18.13 4.17 18.79
N ASN A 164 17.99 4.29 20.11
CA ASN A 164 16.87 5.01 20.73
C ASN A 164 17.34 5.98 21.82
N ASN A 165 16.54 7.01 22.06
CA ASN A 165 16.78 7.98 23.14
C ASN A 165 18.17 8.62 23.07
N PHE A 166 18.62 8.98 21.87
CA PHE A 166 19.92 9.64 21.66
C PHE A 166 19.76 11.15 21.46
N VAL A 167 20.88 11.90 21.37
CA VAL A 167 20.88 13.37 21.27
C VAL A 167 21.26 13.86 19.88
N TYR A 168 22.35 13.34 19.33
CA TYR A 168 22.93 13.77 18.07
C TYR A 168 22.56 12.77 16.97
N ASP A 169 23.54 12.10 16.38
CA ASP A 169 23.32 11.16 15.28
C ASP A 169 23.12 9.73 15.78
N GLY A 170 22.20 8.99 15.17
CA GLY A 170 21.91 7.60 15.52
C GLY A 170 22.92 6.64 14.91
N LEU A 171 23.08 6.70 13.59
CA LEU A 171 24.09 5.96 12.84
C LEU A 171 24.84 6.93 11.92
N THR A 172 26.16 7.03 12.10
CA THR A 172 27.02 7.92 11.31
C THR A 172 28.01 7.11 10.48
N LEU A 173 28.10 7.38 9.18
CA LEU A 173 29.13 6.84 8.28
C LEU A 173 29.94 7.98 7.70
N PHE A 174 31.25 7.98 7.93
CA PHE A 174 32.12 9.02 7.39
C PHE A 174 33.52 8.55 7.01
N ASP A 175 34.17 9.36 6.18
CA ASP A 175 35.53 9.20 5.69
C ASP A 175 35.78 7.79 5.11
N ASP A 176 35.30 7.56 3.87
CA ASP A 176 35.47 6.31 3.11
C ASP A 176 34.79 5.06 3.74
N SER A 177 33.66 5.24 4.44
CA SER A 177 32.94 4.15 5.11
C SER A 177 31.78 3.58 4.28
N HIS A 178 31.54 2.26 4.38
CA HIS A 178 30.43 1.59 3.69
C HIS A 178 29.70 0.60 4.60
N ALA A 179 28.38 0.76 4.75
CA ALA A 179 27.54 -0.12 5.57
C ALA A 179 26.45 -0.83 4.78
N ILE A 180 26.22 -2.10 5.11
CA ILE A 180 25.06 -2.90 4.66
C ILE A 180 24.23 -3.22 5.91
N VAL A 181 22.99 -2.73 5.93
CA VAL A 181 22.12 -2.76 7.11
C VAL A 181 20.78 -3.42 6.76
N ASP A 182 20.48 -4.54 7.41
CA ASP A 182 19.17 -5.20 7.34
C ASP A 182 18.46 -5.07 8.69
N GLY A 183 17.39 -4.28 8.73
CA GLY A 183 16.67 -3.96 9.97
C GLY A 183 17.36 -2.83 10.73
N PHE A 184 16.90 -1.60 10.50
CA PHE A 184 17.30 -0.42 11.29
C PHE A 184 16.06 0.22 11.91
N SER A 185 16.05 0.32 13.24
CA SER A 185 15.00 1.03 13.98
C SER A 185 15.59 2.16 14.80
N SER A 186 14.98 3.35 14.73
CA SER A 186 15.45 4.48 15.50
C SER A 186 14.31 5.37 16.01
N ASP A 187 14.43 5.79 17.27
CA ASP A 187 13.45 6.65 17.96
C ASP A 187 14.16 7.80 18.70
N GLY A 188 13.89 9.03 18.25
CA GLY A 188 14.51 10.26 18.78
C GLY A 188 15.74 10.74 18.01
N GLY A 189 16.55 11.56 18.67
CA GLY A 189 17.78 12.14 18.12
C GLY A 189 17.62 13.40 17.29
N ASN A 190 18.72 13.94 16.78
CA ASN A 190 18.71 14.96 15.74
C ASN A 190 18.59 14.28 14.38
N ASP A 191 19.66 13.60 13.95
CA ASP A 191 19.67 12.82 12.71
C ASP A 191 19.71 11.32 13.01
N ASN A 192 18.80 10.52 12.46
CA ASN A 192 18.83 9.07 12.72
C ASN A 192 19.94 8.40 11.90
N ILE A 193 20.18 8.88 10.68
CA ILE A 193 21.25 8.40 9.80
C ILE A 193 21.97 9.61 9.20
N ALA A 194 23.28 9.68 9.36
CA ALA A 194 24.15 10.67 8.74
C ALA A 194 25.25 9.98 7.92
N ILE A 195 25.35 10.28 6.62
CA ILE A 195 26.35 9.70 5.72
C ILE A 195 27.10 10.79 4.99
N PHE A 196 28.42 10.86 5.18
CA PHE A 196 29.21 11.92 4.56
C PHE A 196 30.66 11.58 4.20
N ASN A 197 31.28 12.44 3.41
CA ASN A 197 32.68 12.36 2.99
C ASN A 197 33.03 11.00 2.33
N ASN A 198 32.52 10.79 1.12
CA ASN A 198 32.78 9.57 0.34
C ASN A 198 32.30 8.27 1.02
N SER A 199 31.19 8.35 1.75
CA SER A 199 30.62 7.20 2.47
C SER A 199 29.31 6.73 1.86
N SER A 200 28.92 5.49 2.14
CA SER A 200 27.72 4.90 1.55
C SER A 200 27.01 3.92 2.47
N GLY A 201 25.69 3.83 2.34
CA GLY A 201 24.88 2.89 3.11
C GLY A 201 23.80 2.23 2.28
N GLU A 202 23.64 0.91 2.44
CA GLU A 202 22.57 0.12 1.85
C GLU A 202 21.65 -0.38 2.97
N PHE A 203 20.40 0.10 3.00
CA PHE A 203 19.45 -0.17 4.07
C PHE A 203 18.24 -0.94 3.55
N THR A 204 17.87 -1.98 4.29
CA THR A 204 16.60 -2.69 4.13
C THR A 204 15.83 -2.70 5.45
N ASN A 205 14.50 -2.67 5.39
CA ASN A 205 13.63 -2.73 6.58
C ASN A 205 13.91 -1.60 7.58
N VAL A 206 13.72 -0.34 7.15
CA VAL A 206 13.95 0.85 7.97
C VAL A 206 12.69 1.29 8.72
N SER A 207 12.84 1.64 9.99
CA SER A 207 11.79 2.24 10.82
C SER A 207 12.36 3.42 11.61
N ILE A 208 12.13 4.64 11.15
CA ILE A 208 12.56 5.86 11.83
C ILE A 208 11.32 6.61 12.35
N THR A 209 11.32 6.93 13.64
CA THR A 209 10.22 7.66 14.27
C THR A 209 10.69 8.77 15.20
N ASN A 210 9.89 9.82 15.32
CA ASN A 210 10.09 10.91 16.29
C ASN A 210 11.49 11.57 16.24
N SER A 211 12.08 11.70 15.05
CA SER A 211 13.32 12.47 14.90
C SER A 211 13.09 13.91 15.36
N GLY A 212 14.15 14.52 15.86
CA GLY A 212 14.16 15.87 16.40
C GLY A 212 13.96 16.95 15.35
N SER A 213 14.52 18.14 15.61
CA SER A 213 14.31 19.31 14.74
C SER A 213 15.06 19.28 13.41
N ASP A 214 16.00 18.36 13.26
CA ASP A 214 16.91 18.29 12.12
C ASP A 214 16.40 17.23 11.12
N GLU A 215 17.26 16.43 10.48
CA GLU A 215 16.88 15.58 9.37
C GLU A 215 16.80 14.11 9.78
N SER A 216 15.73 13.39 9.43
CA SER A 216 15.68 11.95 9.74
C SER A 216 16.86 11.19 9.09
N VAL A 217 17.23 11.59 7.87
CA VAL A 217 18.38 11.10 7.12
C VAL A 217 19.09 12.26 6.40
N VAL A 218 20.40 12.38 6.59
CA VAL A 218 21.23 13.38 5.89
C VAL A 218 22.39 12.73 5.11
N VAL A 219 22.56 13.11 3.84
CA VAL A 219 23.60 12.55 2.95
C VAL A 219 24.36 13.66 2.22
N PHE A 220 25.68 13.76 2.41
CA PHE A 220 26.44 14.86 1.80
C PHE A 220 27.91 14.57 1.47
N ASN A 221 28.49 15.41 0.61
CA ASN A 221 29.90 15.34 0.21
C ASN A 221 30.29 13.98 -0.42
N ASP A 222 29.87 13.74 -1.66
CA ASP A 222 30.23 12.54 -2.45
C ASP A 222 29.72 11.24 -1.80
N SER A 223 28.54 11.29 -1.18
CA SER A 223 28.03 10.16 -0.37
C SER A 223 26.71 9.63 -0.90
N SER A 224 26.36 8.40 -0.52
CA SER A 224 25.16 7.75 -1.06
C SER A 224 24.38 6.94 -0.05
N ILE A 225 23.07 6.83 -0.28
CA ILE A 225 22.20 5.93 0.47
C ILE A 225 21.21 5.22 -0.45
N SER A 226 20.99 3.93 -0.20
CA SER A 226 19.81 3.21 -0.69
C SER A 226 18.94 2.77 0.49
N ILE A 227 17.62 2.99 0.39
CA ILE A 227 16.64 2.49 1.35
C ILE A 227 15.58 1.70 0.59
N GLU A 228 15.44 0.43 0.92
CA GLU A 228 14.40 -0.47 0.42
C GLU A 228 13.54 -0.94 1.60
N ASP A 229 12.23 -0.84 1.47
CA ASP A 229 11.25 -1.21 2.49
C ASP A 229 11.40 -0.42 3.81
N GLY A 230 10.43 0.43 4.12
CA GLY A 230 10.45 1.09 5.42
C GLY A 230 9.44 2.20 5.64
N VAL A 231 9.57 2.81 6.82
CA VAL A 231 8.80 3.98 7.22
C VAL A 231 9.72 5.00 7.90
N ILE A 232 9.53 6.28 7.53
CA ILE A 232 10.08 7.45 8.21
C ILE A 232 8.89 8.31 8.59
N GLU A 233 8.60 8.44 9.89
CA GLU A 233 7.38 9.10 10.33
C GLU A 233 7.46 9.90 11.63
N ASN A 234 6.53 10.84 11.77
CA ASN A 234 6.32 11.61 13.00
C ASN A 234 7.53 12.44 13.47
N SER A 235 8.40 12.83 12.54
CA SER A 235 9.62 13.61 12.81
C SER A 235 9.38 15.12 12.71
N PHE A 236 10.03 15.90 13.57
CA PHE A 236 9.81 17.35 13.65
C PHE A 236 10.49 18.15 12.53
N GLY A 237 11.61 17.67 11.98
CA GLY A 237 12.25 18.29 10.82
C GLY A 237 11.97 17.55 9.51
N ASP A 238 12.97 17.54 8.63
CA ASP A 238 12.85 16.98 7.29
C ASP A 238 13.05 15.45 7.30
N GLY A 239 12.58 14.77 6.26
CA GLY A 239 12.76 13.33 6.07
C GLY A 239 14.17 13.03 5.59
N ILE A 240 14.37 13.04 4.28
CA ILE A 240 15.66 12.75 3.64
C ILE A 240 16.22 14.02 2.99
N VAL A 241 17.41 14.45 3.41
CA VAL A 241 18.07 15.65 2.89
C VAL A 241 19.44 15.31 2.33
N PHE A 242 19.76 15.84 1.15
CA PHE A 242 21.03 15.54 0.49
C PHE A 242 21.62 16.69 -0.32
N PHE A 243 22.95 16.76 -0.34
CA PHE A 243 23.72 17.85 -0.94
C PHE A 243 25.16 17.50 -1.32
N ASN A 244 25.81 18.36 -2.11
CA ASN A 244 27.23 18.22 -2.49
C ASN A 244 27.62 16.87 -3.14
N TYR A 245 27.02 16.58 -4.30
CA TYR A 245 27.28 15.37 -5.11
C TYR A 245 26.89 14.08 -4.39
N SER A 246 25.64 14.03 -3.92
CA SER A 246 25.12 12.86 -3.21
C SER A 246 24.08 12.12 -4.02
N ASP A 247 24.04 10.79 -3.85
CA ASP A 247 23.12 9.89 -4.54
C ASP A 247 22.13 9.26 -3.55
N VAL A 248 20.84 9.45 -3.79
CA VAL A 248 19.76 8.91 -2.95
C VAL A 248 18.87 7.97 -3.76
N SER A 249 18.69 6.74 -3.28
CA SER A 249 17.79 5.74 -3.86
C SER A 249 16.76 5.26 -2.83
N VAL A 250 15.47 5.36 -3.16
CA VAL A 250 14.37 5.00 -2.24
C VAL A 250 13.35 4.12 -2.97
N ASN A 251 13.04 2.96 -2.40
CA ASN A 251 12.04 2.04 -2.96
C ASN A 251 11.13 1.47 -1.87
N ASN A 252 9.82 1.51 -2.10
CA ASN A 252 8.83 0.97 -1.17
C ASN A 252 8.94 1.54 0.26
N VAL A 253 9.19 2.85 0.37
CA VAL A 253 9.28 3.56 1.66
C VAL A 253 8.08 4.49 1.84
N THR A 254 7.55 4.54 3.05
CA THR A 254 6.54 5.53 3.45
C THR A 254 7.22 6.68 4.21
N LEU A 255 7.08 7.90 3.70
CA LEU A 255 7.51 9.13 4.35
C LEU A 255 6.25 9.92 4.74
N GLU A 256 5.92 9.91 6.04
CA GLU A 256 4.66 10.47 6.51
C GLU A 256 4.69 11.26 7.81
N ASN A 257 3.77 12.22 7.93
CA ASN A 257 3.60 13.02 9.15
C ASN A 257 4.87 13.77 9.56
N LEU A 258 5.69 14.17 8.59
CA LEU A 258 6.88 14.98 8.82
C LEU A 258 6.48 16.45 8.91
N PHE A 259 6.95 17.13 9.96
CA PHE A 259 6.71 18.56 10.14
C PHE A 259 7.64 19.43 9.28
N GLY A 260 8.41 18.81 8.37
CA GLY A 260 9.16 19.44 7.28
C GLY A 260 8.81 18.84 5.91
N THR A 261 9.83 18.79 5.07
CA THR A 261 9.82 18.21 3.73
C THR A 261 10.14 16.72 3.80
N ALA A 262 9.42 15.87 3.07
CA ALA A 262 9.75 14.44 3.04
C ALA A 262 11.09 14.16 2.36
N LEU A 263 11.38 14.84 1.24
CA LEU A 263 12.67 14.70 0.56
C LEU A 263 13.15 16.04 0.00
N MET A 264 14.36 16.47 0.39
CA MET A 264 14.95 17.75 0.00
C MET A 264 16.31 17.58 -0.69
N ASP A 265 16.40 18.05 -1.93
CA ASP A 265 17.65 18.22 -2.66
C ASP A 265 18.12 19.68 -2.54
N ILE A 266 19.15 19.92 -1.74
CA ILE A 266 19.75 21.27 -1.63
C ILE A 266 20.70 21.53 -2.82
N GLY A 267 21.23 20.48 -3.44
CA GLY A 267 22.21 20.50 -4.52
C GLY A 267 23.61 20.94 -4.07
N THR A 268 24.32 21.70 -4.91
CA THR A 268 25.71 22.11 -4.68
C THR A 268 25.96 23.57 -5.02
N ASN A 269 26.47 24.34 -4.06
CA ASN A 269 26.93 25.71 -4.30
C ASN A 269 28.39 25.79 -4.78
N ARG A 270 29.07 24.64 -4.95
CA ARG A 270 30.42 24.50 -5.49
C ARG A 270 30.45 23.52 -6.66
N PRO A 271 29.84 23.88 -7.81
CA PRO A 271 29.78 23.01 -8.98
C PRO A 271 31.17 22.72 -9.60
N ASP A 272 32.19 23.49 -9.21
CA ASP A 272 33.61 23.23 -9.54
C ASP A 272 34.22 22.06 -8.76
N ARG A 273 33.64 21.74 -7.60
CA ARG A 273 34.12 20.68 -6.70
C ARG A 273 33.19 19.47 -6.67
N TYR A 274 31.89 19.72 -6.66
CA TYR A 274 30.86 18.70 -6.52
C TYR A 274 29.93 18.79 -7.74
N PRO A 275 29.84 17.73 -8.56
CA PRO A 275 28.78 17.60 -9.55
C PRO A 275 27.38 17.64 -8.88
N PRO A 276 26.31 17.84 -9.66
CA PRO A 276 24.97 17.81 -9.10
C PRO A 276 24.53 16.41 -8.63
N ASN A 277 23.62 16.38 -7.66
CA ASN A 277 23.15 15.17 -6.98
C ASN A 277 22.33 14.23 -7.89
N SER A 278 22.06 13.00 -7.44
CA SER A 278 21.08 12.10 -8.07
C SER A 278 19.99 11.67 -7.09
N LEU A 279 18.77 11.50 -7.62
CA LEU A 279 17.63 10.95 -6.89
C LEU A 279 16.91 9.89 -7.74
N ASN A 280 16.73 8.70 -7.17
CA ASN A 280 15.84 7.67 -7.70
C ASN A 280 14.82 7.27 -6.63
N ILE A 281 13.53 7.49 -6.88
CA ILE A 281 12.45 7.11 -5.96
C ILE A 281 11.28 6.45 -6.68
N SER A 282 10.88 5.29 -6.18
CA SER A 282 9.78 4.52 -6.78
C SER A 282 8.97 3.72 -5.77
N ASN A 283 7.73 3.39 -6.12
CA ASN A 283 6.80 2.59 -5.30
C ASN A 283 6.63 3.12 -3.86
N SER A 284 6.90 4.40 -3.63
CA SER A 284 6.96 4.99 -2.29
C SER A 284 5.73 5.85 -2.03
N ILE A 285 5.42 6.05 -0.75
CA ILE A 285 4.28 6.86 -0.30
C ILE A 285 4.81 8.10 0.40
N ILE A 286 4.41 9.28 -0.08
CA ILE A 286 4.82 10.58 0.44
C ILE A 286 3.55 11.35 0.82
N LYS A 287 3.19 11.33 2.10
CA LYS A 287 1.89 11.86 2.54
C LYS A 287 1.93 12.62 3.85
N ASN A 288 0.99 13.55 4.03
CA ASN A 288 0.79 14.28 5.29
C ASN A 288 2.02 15.03 5.80
N ASN A 289 2.93 15.43 4.91
CA ASN A 289 4.09 16.26 5.27
C ASN A 289 3.76 17.74 5.03
N ILE A 290 4.66 18.67 5.41
CA ILE A 290 4.50 20.05 4.95
C ILE A 290 4.66 20.12 3.43
N THR A 291 5.76 19.57 2.94
CA THR A 291 6.07 19.47 1.51
C THR A 291 6.47 18.04 1.18
N GLY A 292 6.07 17.51 0.02
CA GLY A 292 6.55 16.21 -0.44
C GLY A 292 8.02 16.28 -0.86
N PHE A 293 8.31 17.07 -1.90
CA PHE A 293 9.65 17.22 -2.45
C PHE A 293 10.05 18.68 -2.61
N GLU A 294 11.28 19.02 -2.20
CA GLU A 294 11.89 20.34 -2.42
C GLU A 294 13.21 20.21 -3.19
N PHE A 295 13.37 21.04 -4.23
CA PHE A 295 14.61 21.10 -5.02
C PHE A 295 15.14 22.54 -5.09
N TRP A 296 16.34 22.79 -4.56
CA TRP A 296 16.93 24.13 -4.49
C TRP A 296 17.91 24.44 -5.62
N LEU A 297 18.52 23.40 -6.21
CA LEU A 297 19.45 23.49 -7.32
C LEU A 297 19.27 22.27 -8.23
N PRO A 298 19.69 22.31 -9.51
CA PRO A 298 19.47 21.22 -10.46
C PRO A 298 20.07 19.87 -10.01
N THR A 299 19.30 18.79 -10.08
CA THR A 299 19.73 17.39 -9.93
C THR A 299 20.28 16.86 -11.27
N THR A 300 21.35 16.05 -11.31
CA THR A 300 21.87 15.50 -12.59
C THR A 300 21.02 14.38 -13.15
N ALA A 301 20.53 13.51 -12.29
CA ALA A 301 19.72 12.36 -12.65
C ALA A 301 18.56 12.24 -11.67
N LEU A 302 17.35 12.52 -12.16
CA LEU A 302 16.10 12.36 -11.44
C LEU A 302 15.28 11.26 -12.10
N SER A 303 14.92 10.24 -11.33
CA SER A 303 13.97 9.19 -11.69
C SER A 303 12.90 9.11 -10.60
N THR A 304 11.70 9.59 -10.89
CA THR A 304 10.56 9.47 -9.97
C THR A 304 9.38 8.85 -10.71
N SER A 305 8.89 7.70 -10.25
CA SER A 305 7.72 7.07 -10.86
C SER A 305 7.05 6.09 -9.91
N HIS A 306 5.76 5.86 -10.11
CA HIS A 306 4.94 4.91 -9.35
C HIS A 306 4.88 5.24 -7.84
N ASN A 307 5.04 6.52 -7.48
CA ASN A 307 4.87 6.97 -6.10
C ASN A 307 3.45 7.50 -5.86
N SER A 308 3.01 7.46 -4.60
CA SER A 308 1.78 8.10 -4.14
C SER A 308 2.10 9.34 -3.31
N ILE A 309 1.82 10.52 -3.87
CA ILE A 309 2.13 11.83 -3.28
C ILE A 309 0.81 12.53 -2.96
N PHE A 310 0.41 12.59 -1.69
CA PHE A 310 -0.91 13.13 -1.35
C PHE A 310 -1.03 13.64 0.09
N GLY A 311 -1.90 14.63 0.29
CA GLY A 311 -2.18 15.16 1.63
C GLY A 311 -1.05 16.00 2.19
N ASN A 312 -0.05 16.37 1.39
CA ASN A 312 1.00 17.31 1.81
C ASN A 312 0.40 18.72 1.89
N LEU A 313 0.76 19.46 2.95
CA LEU A 313 0.07 20.70 3.32
C LEU A 313 0.28 21.84 2.33
N ALA A 314 1.50 22.01 1.81
CA ALA A 314 1.88 23.10 0.94
C ALA A 314 1.96 22.67 -0.54
N TYR A 315 2.89 21.76 -0.84
CA TYR A 315 3.11 21.24 -2.19
C TYR A 315 3.43 19.74 -2.13
N GLY A 316 3.01 18.99 -3.15
CA GLY A 316 3.56 17.67 -3.44
C GLY A 316 5.00 17.80 -3.93
N VAL A 317 5.27 18.73 -4.87
CA VAL A 317 6.61 19.03 -5.37
C VAL A 317 6.78 20.53 -5.59
N VAL A 318 7.88 21.10 -5.09
CA VAL A 318 8.26 22.50 -5.35
C VAL A 318 9.71 22.59 -5.84
N ASN A 319 9.87 23.36 -6.92
CA ASN A 319 11.15 23.70 -7.52
C ASN A 319 11.53 25.14 -7.14
N TYR A 320 12.51 25.29 -6.25
CA TYR A 320 13.12 26.57 -5.88
C TYR A 320 14.38 26.89 -6.69
N SER A 321 14.77 26.04 -7.65
CA SER A 321 15.95 26.25 -8.47
C SER A 321 15.88 27.60 -9.20
N PRO A 322 16.96 28.40 -9.17
CA PRO A 322 17.02 29.63 -9.95
C PRO A 322 17.10 29.36 -11.46
N ASP A 323 17.41 28.12 -11.89
CA ASP A 323 17.40 27.75 -13.29
C ASP A 323 16.01 27.37 -13.77
N THR A 324 15.30 28.37 -14.29
CA THR A 324 13.94 28.22 -14.85
C THR A 324 13.86 27.35 -16.10
N ASN A 325 14.98 26.88 -16.67
CA ASN A 325 14.95 25.97 -17.83
C ASN A 325 15.01 24.49 -17.42
N TYR A 326 15.24 24.22 -16.14
CA TYR A 326 15.35 22.87 -15.63
C TYR A 326 13.97 22.38 -15.13
N ASN A 327 13.47 21.33 -15.76
CA ASN A 327 12.20 20.69 -15.36
C ASN A 327 12.48 19.39 -14.62
N TYR A 328 11.80 19.19 -13.48
CA TYR A 328 11.82 17.92 -12.76
C TYR A 328 10.71 17.00 -13.25
N ASN A 329 11.06 15.78 -13.68
CA ASN A 329 10.09 14.80 -14.16
C ASN A 329 9.49 13.99 -13.00
N PHE A 330 8.19 14.21 -12.78
CA PHE A 330 7.30 13.53 -11.84
C PHE A 330 6.09 12.91 -12.56
N GLU A 331 6.23 12.56 -13.83
CA GLU A 331 5.24 11.75 -14.55
C GLU A 331 5.09 10.37 -13.91
N ASN A 332 3.93 9.75 -14.11
CA ASN A 332 3.57 8.42 -13.62
C ASN A 332 3.55 8.31 -12.09
N ASN A 333 3.15 9.38 -11.39
CA ASN A 333 2.87 9.36 -9.95
C ASN A 333 1.38 9.64 -9.66
N TRP A 334 0.88 9.19 -8.52
CA TRP A 334 -0.45 9.51 -8.00
C TRP A 334 -0.38 10.76 -7.13
N TRP A 335 -1.37 11.66 -7.27
CA TRP A 335 -1.35 12.99 -6.64
C TRP A 335 -2.45 13.19 -5.58
N GLY A 336 -3.12 12.11 -5.15
CA GLY A 336 -4.23 12.19 -4.20
C GLY A 336 -5.62 12.37 -4.81
N ASP A 337 -5.71 12.72 -6.10
CA ASP A 337 -6.98 12.82 -6.84
C ASP A 337 -6.81 12.48 -8.33
N ALA A 338 -7.86 11.92 -8.95
CA ALA A 338 -7.85 11.50 -10.35
C ALA A 338 -7.66 12.68 -11.33
N SER A 339 -8.04 13.89 -10.92
CA SER A 339 -7.79 15.13 -11.67
C SER A 339 -6.31 15.56 -11.70
N GLY A 340 -5.43 14.86 -10.95
CA GLY A 340 -4.00 15.15 -10.93
C GLY A 340 -3.63 16.32 -10.01
N PRO A 341 -2.35 16.73 -10.03
CA PRO A 341 -1.86 17.78 -9.15
C PRO A 341 -2.40 19.14 -9.56
N TYR A 342 -2.63 20.02 -8.60
CA TYR A 342 -2.97 21.41 -8.90
C TYR A 342 -1.73 22.16 -9.42
N ASN A 343 -1.85 22.79 -10.60
CA ASN A 343 -0.94 23.85 -11.04
C ASN A 343 -1.74 24.97 -11.73
N ALA A 344 -1.51 26.22 -11.33
CA ALA A 344 -2.32 27.35 -11.78
C ALA A 344 -2.33 27.57 -13.31
N MET A 345 -1.30 27.12 -14.02
CA MET A 345 -1.14 27.31 -15.46
C MET A 345 -1.40 26.04 -16.27
N SER A 346 -0.84 24.90 -15.86
CA SER A 346 -0.91 23.65 -16.62
C SER A 346 -2.04 22.72 -16.19
N ASN A 347 -2.53 22.79 -14.95
CA ASN A 347 -3.67 21.99 -14.48
C ASN A 347 -4.51 22.72 -13.39
N PRO A 348 -5.22 23.82 -13.76
CA PRO A 348 -5.90 24.68 -12.78
C PRO A 348 -7.15 24.04 -12.14
N ALA A 349 -7.60 22.89 -12.64
CA ALA A 349 -8.72 22.14 -12.09
C ALA A 349 -8.30 20.91 -11.27
N GLY A 350 -6.99 20.64 -11.15
CA GLY A 350 -6.46 19.55 -10.34
C GLY A 350 -6.81 19.74 -8.86
N LEU A 351 -7.27 18.66 -8.22
CA LEU A 351 -7.64 18.61 -6.81
C LEU A 351 -6.60 17.86 -5.96
N GLY A 352 -5.59 17.26 -6.60
CA GLY A 352 -4.46 16.63 -5.92
C GLY A 352 -3.45 17.64 -5.39
N ASP A 353 -2.41 17.12 -4.74
CA ASP A 353 -1.33 17.93 -4.16
C ASP A 353 -0.74 18.89 -5.19
N ALA A 354 -0.51 20.14 -4.77
CA ALA A 354 -0.07 21.18 -5.68
C ALA A 354 1.38 20.95 -6.14
N VAL A 355 1.69 21.38 -7.36
CA VAL A 355 3.06 21.43 -7.88
C VAL A 355 3.42 22.84 -8.35
N SER A 356 4.67 23.23 -8.15
CA SER A 356 5.19 24.50 -8.67
C SER A 356 5.34 24.47 -10.19
N ASP A 357 5.71 25.61 -10.77
CA ASP A 357 6.19 25.66 -12.16
C ASP A 357 7.46 24.80 -12.33
N ASN A 358 7.71 24.36 -13.56
CA ASN A 358 8.84 23.51 -13.96
C ASN A 358 8.88 22.12 -13.29
N VAL A 359 7.70 21.58 -12.98
CA VAL A 359 7.50 20.16 -12.62
C VAL A 359 6.64 19.53 -13.72
N LEU A 360 7.16 18.47 -14.36
CA LEU A 360 6.40 17.67 -15.32
C LEU A 360 5.66 16.59 -14.56
N PHE A 361 4.37 16.44 -14.81
CA PHE A 361 3.51 15.50 -14.07
C PHE A 361 2.48 14.80 -14.96
N ASP A 362 2.45 15.10 -16.26
CA ASP A 362 1.54 14.51 -17.24
C ASP A 362 2.32 13.57 -18.18
N PRO A 363 2.04 12.26 -18.19
CA PRO A 363 0.89 11.58 -17.56
C PRO A 363 1.02 11.42 -16.04
N TRP A 364 -0.12 11.42 -15.34
CA TRP A 364 -0.22 11.01 -13.93
C TRP A 364 -1.09 9.77 -13.74
N CYS A 365 -0.91 9.06 -12.62
CA CYS A 365 -1.72 7.90 -12.26
C CYS A 365 -3.18 8.30 -11.99
N GLN A 366 -4.15 7.46 -12.36
CA GLN A 366 -5.58 7.73 -12.13
C GLN A 366 -6.09 7.14 -10.80
N ASN A 367 -5.26 6.39 -10.09
CA ASN A 367 -5.55 5.82 -8.77
C ASN A 367 -4.24 5.61 -8.00
N GLU A 368 -4.36 5.39 -6.68
CA GLU A 368 -3.26 5.19 -5.72
C GLU A 368 -2.29 4.07 -6.09
N THR A 369 -2.77 3.00 -6.73
CA THR A 369 -1.90 1.86 -7.03
C THR A 369 -0.92 2.13 -8.16
N CYS A 370 -1.04 3.28 -8.84
CA CYS A 370 -0.33 3.56 -10.10
C CYS A 370 -0.36 2.38 -11.07
N ALA A 371 -1.40 1.53 -10.96
CA ALA A 371 -1.52 0.33 -11.76
C ALA A 371 -1.64 0.78 -13.21
N VAL A 372 -0.60 0.49 -13.97
CA VAL A 372 -0.62 0.62 -15.42
C VAL A 372 -1.80 -0.22 -15.89
N ALA A 373 -2.73 0.40 -16.63
CA ALA A 373 -3.82 -0.36 -17.24
C ALA A 373 -3.19 -1.55 -17.99
N PRO A 374 -3.64 -2.80 -17.73
CA PRO A 374 -2.98 -3.96 -18.29
C PRO A 374 -2.86 -3.79 -19.82
N GLU A 375 -1.65 -3.96 -20.35
CA GLU A 375 -1.39 -3.74 -21.77
C GLU A 375 -2.24 -4.70 -22.61
N GLY A 376 -2.92 -4.17 -23.64
CA GLY A 376 -3.76 -4.95 -24.56
C GLY A 376 -5.21 -4.50 -24.60
N PHE A 377 -5.94 -4.95 -25.62
CA PHE A 377 -7.36 -4.63 -25.78
C PHE A 377 -8.25 -5.51 -24.88
N SER A 378 -9.27 -4.91 -24.26
CA SER A 378 -10.32 -5.65 -23.55
C SER A 378 -11.32 -6.28 -24.52
N SER A 379 -12.05 -7.29 -24.06
CA SER A 379 -13.18 -7.87 -24.81
C SER A 379 -14.51 -7.20 -24.41
N VAL A 380 -15.57 -7.37 -25.20
CA VAL A 380 -16.89 -6.76 -24.94
C VAL A 380 -17.99 -7.82 -24.77
N LEU A 381 -18.73 -7.77 -23.67
CA LEU A 381 -19.97 -8.51 -23.45
C LEU A 381 -21.17 -7.60 -23.72
N PHE A 382 -22.02 -7.95 -24.69
CA PHE A 382 -23.23 -7.20 -24.99
C PHE A 382 -24.50 -7.90 -24.47
N LEU A 383 -25.29 -7.19 -23.65
CA LEU A 383 -26.54 -7.66 -23.07
C LEU A 383 -27.75 -6.93 -23.69
N PRO A 384 -28.57 -7.62 -24.51
CA PRO A 384 -29.68 -7.00 -25.23
C PRO A 384 -30.86 -6.64 -24.30
N GLY A 385 -31.76 -5.81 -24.82
CA GLY A 385 -32.97 -5.37 -24.11
C GLY A 385 -34.11 -6.38 -24.14
N LEU A 386 -35.21 -6.01 -23.49
CA LEU A 386 -36.44 -6.80 -23.46
C LEU A 386 -36.95 -7.02 -24.90
N LYS A 387 -37.30 -8.26 -25.25
CA LYS A 387 -37.78 -8.64 -26.59
C LYS A 387 -36.79 -8.46 -27.73
N ALA A 388 -35.50 -8.34 -27.42
CA ALA A 388 -34.47 -8.10 -28.42
C ALA A 388 -33.59 -9.34 -28.71
N SER A 389 -34.01 -10.51 -28.21
CA SER A 389 -33.51 -11.82 -28.63
C SER A 389 -34.65 -12.60 -29.28
N ARG A 390 -34.37 -13.32 -30.37
CA ARG A 390 -35.38 -14.15 -31.02
C ARG A 390 -35.63 -15.44 -30.26
N LEU A 391 -36.89 -15.85 -30.21
CA LEU A 391 -37.31 -17.08 -29.56
C LEU A 391 -37.84 -18.07 -30.60
N TYR A 392 -37.43 -19.31 -30.44
CA TYR A 392 -37.70 -20.40 -31.37
C TYR A 392 -38.29 -21.61 -30.66
N ALA A 393 -39.02 -22.43 -31.39
CA ALA A 393 -39.39 -23.77 -30.94
C ALA A 393 -39.42 -24.77 -32.10
N PRO A 394 -39.00 -26.03 -31.88
CA PRO A 394 -39.13 -27.07 -32.88
C PRO A 394 -40.60 -27.45 -33.08
N ARG A 395 -40.98 -27.69 -34.32
CA ARG A 395 -42.27 -28.27 -34.72
C ARG A 395 -42.16 -29.79 -34.79
N ALA A 396 -43.32 -30.45 -34.73
CA ALA A 396 -43.41 -31.92 -34.73
C ALA A 396 -42.92 -32.57 -36.04
N ASP A 397 -42.86 -31.82 -37.14
CA ASP A 397 -42.34 -32.24 -38.44
C ASP A 397 -40.83 -32.05 -38.60
N GLY A 398 -40.15 -31.58 -37.54
CA GLY A 398 -38.71 -31.29 -37.54
C GLY A 398 -38.35 -29.92 -38.11
N SER A 399 -39.32 -29.11 -38.54
CA SER A 399 -39.07 -27.70 -38.88
C SER A 399 -38.97 -26.86 -37.61
N GLU A 400 -38.42 -25.66 -37.71
CA GLU A 400 -38.39 -24.68 -36.62
C GLU A 400 -39.49 -23.63 -36.81
N ASP A 401 -40.02 -23.13 -35.70
CA ASP A 401 -40.87 -21.95 -35.67
C ASP A 401 -40.17 -20.77 -34.99
N GLN A 402 -40.20 -19.61 -35.63
CA GLN A 402 -39.79 -18.35 -35.02
C GLN A 402 -40.99 -17.78 -34.24
N LEU A 403 -41.00 -17.97 -32.92
CA LEU A 403 -42.04 -17.47 -32.03
C LEU A 403 -41.95 -15.96 -31.81
N TRP A 404 -40.74 -15.40 -31.94
CA TRP A 404 -40.50 -13.96 -31.83
C TRP A 404 -39.44 -13.53 -32.85
N GLU A 405 -39.74 -12.65 -33.80
CA GLU A 405 -41.00 -11.91 -34.00
C GLU A 405 -42.16 -12.81 -34.48
N PRO A 406 -43.39 -12.66 -33.96
CA PRO A 406 -44.44 -13.65 -34.13
C PRO A 406 -44.96 -13.67 -35.57
N ASN A 407 -45.19 -14.86 -36.10
CA ASN A 407 -45.67 -15.10 -37.45
C ASN A 407 -47.08 -15.72 -37.49
N GLY A 408 -47.60 -16.17 -36.34
CA GLY A 408 -48.96 -16.68 -36.17
C GLY A 408 -49.55 -16.36 -34.79
N ASN A 409 -50.89 -16.43 -34.69
CA ASN A 409 -51.58 -16.19 -33.41
C ASN A 409 -51.26 -17.27 -32.36
N SER A 410 -50.93 -18.50 -32.79
CA SER A 410 -50.56 -19.61 -31.91
C SER A 410 -49.25 -19.37 -31.15
N ASP A 411 -48.37 -18.51 -31.66
CA ASP A 411 -47.05 -18.25 -31.08
C ASP A 411 -47.18 -17.67 -29.66
N VAL A 412 -48.26 -16.90 -29.42
CA VAL A 412 -48.56 -16.32 -28.11
C VAL A 412 -48.75 -17.40 -27.05
N GLU A 413 -49.44 -18.50 -27.37
CA GLU A 413 -49.68 -19.61 -26.44
C GLU A 413 -48.40 -20.40 -26.15
N TYR A 414 -47.52 -20.54 -27.16
CA TYR A 414 -46.19 -21.13 -27.01
C TYR A 414 -45.28 -20.31 -26.10
N LEU A 415 -45.52 -19.00 -26.02
CA LEU A 415 -44.73 -18.09 -25.21
C LEU A 415 -45.17 -18.00 -23.74
N TYR A 416 -46.23 -18.70 -23.32
CA TYR A 416 -46.72 -18.67 -21.94
C TYR A 416 -45.71 -19.22 -20.93
N LEU A 417 -45.71 -18.61 -19.75
CA LEU A 417 -44.96 -19.06 -18.58
C LEU A 417 -45.92 -19.69 -17.56
N ASN A 418 -45.37 -20.59 -16.75
CA ASN A 418 -45.98 -21.04 -15.51
C ASN A 418 -45.90 -19.92 -14.45
N THR A 419 -46.62 -20.09 -13.34
CA THR A 419 -46.62 -19.11 -12.24
C THR A 419 -45.27 -18.96 -11.54
N ASP A 420 -44.37 -19.93 -11.71
CA ASP A 420 -43.00 -19.92 -11.18
C ASP A 420 -41.99 -19.25 -12.13
N GLY A 421 -42.45 -18.70 -13.27
CA GLY A 421 -41.58 -18.04 -14.26
C GLY A 421 -40.96 -18.99 -15.29
N THR A 422 -41.10 -20.31 -15.14
CA THR A 422 -40.61 -21.28 -16.14
C THR A 422 -41.48 -21.29 -17.39
N SER A 423 -40.91 -21.63 -18.54
CA SER A 423 -41.71 -21.72 -19.77
C SER A 423 -42.66 -22.90 -19.72
N ARG A 424 -43.94 -22.67 -20.05
CA ARG A 424 -44.94 -23.73 -20.17
C ARG A 424 -44.56 -24.71 -21.28
N ASN A 425 -43.88 -24.22 -22.31
CA ASN A 425 -43.26 -25.04 -23.33
C ASN A 425 -41.74 -25.07 -23.13
N SER A 426 -41.23 -26.19 -22.61
CA SER A 426 -39.80 -26.39 -22.32
C SER A 426 -38.92 -26.43 -23.57
N ASN A 427 -39.50 -26.46 -24.77
CA ASN A 427 -38.75 -26.50 -26.03
C ASN A 427 -38.46 -25.11 -26.60
N VAL A 428 -38.88 -24.04 -25.92
CA VAL A 428 -38.51 -22.68 -26.36
C VAL A 428 -37.04 -22.41 -26.05
N TYR A 429 -36.32 -21.86 -27.03
CA TYR A 429 -34.91 -21.49 -26.91
C TYR A 429 -34.60 -20.20 -27.68
N THR A 430 -33.41 -19.63 -27.45
CA THR A 430 -32.87 -18.45 -28.14
C THR A 430 -31.58 -18.79 -28.88
N ARG A 431 -31.17 -17.99 -29.86
CA ARG A 431 -29.84 -18.15 -30.49
C ARG A 431 -29.19 -16.85 -30.93
N GLU A 432 -29.95 -15.84 -31.34
CA GLU A 432 -29.40 -14.54 -31.71
C GLU A 432 -30.17 -13.34 -31.15
N ILE A 433 -29.48 -12.20 -31.13
CA ILE A 433 -30.11 -10.88 -30.96
C ILE A 433 -30.83 -10.46 -32.25
N ILE A 434 -31.83 -9.60 -32.11
CA ILE A 434 -32.49 -9.00 -33.28
C ILE A 434 -31.59 -7.87 -33.80
N GLU A 435 -30.86 -8.12 -34.89
CA GLU A 435 -30.16 -7.05 -35.62
C GLU A 435 -31.14 -6.22 -36.46
N GLU A 436 -31.97 -6.91 -37.24
CA GLU A 436 -33.07 -6.34 -38.02
C GLU A 436 -34.38 -7.09 -37.76
N ALA A 437 -35.46 -6.37 -37.49
CA ALA A 437 -36.77 -6.93 -37.27
C ALA A 437 -37.42 -7.41 -38.57
N ASN A 438 -37.88 -8.67 -38.60
CA ASN A 438 -38.54 -9.26 -39.76
C ASN A 438 -40.06 -9.16 -39.65
N VAL A 439 -40.60 -7.93 -39.73
CA VAL A 439 -42.05 -7.69 -39.68
C VAL A 439 -42.55 -7.02 -40.96
N PRO A 440 -43.71 -7.44 -41.51
CA PRO A 440 -44.27 -6.88 -42.74
C PRO A 440 -44.91 -5.49 -42.56
N ILE A 441 -44.67 -4.80 -41.43
CA ILE A 441 -45.32 -3.53 -41.06
C ILE A 441 -44.24 -2.44 -40.88
N PRO A 442 -44.44 -1.19 -41.36
CA PRO A 442 -43.48 -0.11 -41.19
C PRO A 442 -43.17 0.18 -39.71
N LEU A 443 -41.92 -0.04 -39.29
CA LEU A 443 -41.43 0.26 -37.95
C LEU A 443 -40.85 1.70 -37.88
N GLY A 444 -41.74 2.70 -37.80
CA GLY A 444 -41.36 4.10 -37.52
C GLY A 444 -40.23 4.70 -38.39
N GLU A 445 -39.60 5.76 -37.91
CA GLU A 445 -38.47 6.42 -38.62
C GLU A 445 -37.14 5.64 -38.50
N ALA A 446 -37.03 4.73 -37.53
CA ALA A 446 -35.82 3.91 -37.30
C ALA A 446 -35.69 2.71 -38.26
N GLY A 447 -36.78 2.33 -38.95
CA GLY A 447 -36.79 1.16 -39.83
C GLY A 447 -36.65 -0.16 -39.06
N PRO A 448 -36.31 -1.27 -39.73
CA PRO A 448 -36.17 -2.58 -39.08
C PRO A 448 -34.92 -2.70 -38.20
N ASN A 449 -33.99 -1.74 -38.22
CA ASN A 449 -32.73 -1.82 -37.50
C ASN A 449 -32.96 -1.70 -35.98
N ILE A 450 -32.67 -2.79 -35.27
CA ILE A 450 -32.71 -2.84 -33.80
C ILE A 450 -31.29 -2.74 -33.25
N TYR A 451 -30.40 -3.67 -33.63
CA TYR A 451 -28.99 -3.69 -33.23
C TYR A 451 -28.01 -3.75 -34.38
N LYS A 452 -28.44 -3.79 -35.64
CA LYS A 452 -27.54 -3.97 -36.79
C LYS A 452 -26.43 -2.93 -36.85
N SER A 453 -26.74 -1.65 -36.66
CA SER A 453 -25.71 -0.59 -36.67
C SER A 453 -24.76 -0.68 -35.48
N PHE A 454 -25.25 -1.12 -34.32
CA PHE A 454 -24.44 -1.29 -33.12
C PHE A 454 -23.53 -2.53 -33.22
N ALA A 455 -24.06 -3.66 -33.68
CA ALA A 455 -23.26 -4.86 -33.97
C ALA A 455 -22.19 -4.57 -35.03
N HIS A 456 -22.53 -3.83 -36.09
CA HIS A 456 -21.56 -3.40 -37.09
C HIS A 456 -20.44 -2.54 -36.49
N MET A 457 -20.77 -1.61 -35.60
CA MET A 457 -19.76 -0.82 -34.86
C MET A 457 -18.83 -1.74 -34.05
N LEU A 458 -19.34 -2.75 -33.34
CA LEU A 458 -18.51 -3.68 -32.57
C LEU A 458 -17.61 -4.55 -33.48
N TYR A 459 -18.12 -5.01 -34.63
CA TYR A 459 -17.29 -5.68 -35.64
C TYR A 459 -16.19 -4.76 -36.16
N THR A 460 -16.49 -3.49 -36.46
CA THR A 460 -15.47 -2.51 -36.87
C THR A 460 -14.42 -2.31 -35.78
N LEU A 461 -14.81 -2.21 -34.50
CA LEU A 461 -13.85 -2.08 -33.40
C LEU A 461 -12.96 -3.32 -33.25
N PHE A 462 -13.51 -4.52 -33.47
CA PHE A 462 -12.74 -5.77 -33.48
C PHE A 462 -11.74 -5.81 -34.65
N ASP A 463 -12.20 -5.52 -35.88
CA ASP A 463 -11.38 -5.52 -37.09
C ASP A 463 -10.25 -4.46 -37.03
N GLU A 464 -10.54 -3.30 -36.44
CA GLU A 464 -9.57 -2.22 -36.23
C GLU A 464 -8.62 -2.47 -35.05
N ARG A 465 -8.75 -3.61 -34.36
CA ARG A 465 -7.98 -3.95 -33.15
C ARG A 465 -8.12 -2.85 -32.08
N LYS A 466 -9.35 -2.50 -31.74
CA LYS A 466 -9.68 -1.61 -30.62
C LYS A 466 -10.31 -2.36 -29.44
N ILE A 467 -10.81 -3.57 -29.70
CA ILE A 467 -11.24 -4.56 -28.71
C ILE A 467 -10.64 -5.92 -29.11
N ALA A 468 -10.40 -6.80 -28.14
CA ALA A 468 -9.81 -8.12 -28.38
C ALA A 468 -10.82 -9.12 -28.95
N ASP A 469 -12.06 -9.07 -28.49
CA ASP A 469 -13.17 -9.92 -28.94
C ASP A 469 -14.50 -9.28 -28.50
N TRP A 470 -15.63 -9.74 -29.04
CA TRP A 470 -16.93 -9.43 -28.45
C TRP A 470 -17.97 -10.52 -28.68
N LYS A 471 -18.90 -10.66 -27.73
CA LYS A 471 -20.08 -11.52 -27.86
C LYS A 471 -21.34 -10.83 -27.35
N ALA A 472 -22.43 -11.01 -28.08
CA ALA A 472 -23.77 -10.78 -27.54
C ALA A 472 -24.22 -12.01 -26.75
N PHE A 473 -24.93 -11.79 -25.64
CA PHE A 473 -25.63 -12.84 -24.90
C PHE A 473 -27.15 -12.70 -25.09
N PRO A 474 -27.72 -13.26 -26.17
CA PRO A 474 -29.16 -13.36 -26.29
C PRO A 474 -29.73 -14.25 -25.19
N TYR A 475 -30.87 -13.86 -24.63
CA TYR A 475 -31.51 -14.54 -23.52
C TYR A 475 -33.03 -14.59 -23.69
N ASP A 476 -33.64 -15.57 -23.02
CA ASP A 476 -35.10 -15.64 -22.91
C ASP A 476 -35.62 -14.53 -22.00
N TRP A 477 -35.90 -13.39 -22.62
CA TRP A 477 -36.36 -12.15 -21.97
C TRP A 477 -37.69 -12.27 -21.22
N ARG A 478 -38.34 -13.43 -21.26
CA ARG A 478 -39.54 -13.73 -20.47
C ARG A 478 -39.19 -14.14 -19.04
N GLN A 479 -38.00 -14.73 -18.83
CA GLN A 479 -37.55 -15.23 -17.53
C GLN A 479 -37.02 -14.09 -16.65
N SER A 480 -36.94 -14.34 -15.34
CA SER A 480 -36.35 -13.36 -14.42
C SER A 480 -34.84 -13.23 -14.66
N VAL A 481 -34.29 -12.06 -14.40
CA VAL A 481 -32.83 -11.83 -14.54
C VAL A 481 -32.03 -12.70 -13.57
N ASP A 482 -32.59 -13.02 -12.40
CA ASP A 482 -31.97 -13.90 -11.41
C ASP A 482 -31.92 -15.34 -11.92
N ASP A 483 -32.97 -15.84 -12.58
CA ASP A 483 -32.96 -17.18 -13.18
C ASP A 483 -31.93 -17.28 -14.30
N ILE A 484 -31.86 -16.26 -15.16
CA ILE A 484 -30.91 -16.23 -16.28
C ILE A 484 -29.46 -16.25 -15.76
N VAL A 485 -29.16 -15.48 -14.72
CA VAL A 485 -27.81 -15.39 -14.14
C VAL A 485 -27.41 -16.65 -13.39
N ASN A 486 -28.35 -17.33 -12.72
CA ASN A 486 -28.04 -18.51 -11.91
C ASN A 486 -28.11 -19.82 -12.69
N ASN A 487 -29.01 -19.93 -13.66
CA ASN A 487 -29.31 -21.18 -14.36
C ASN A 487 -28.96 -21.12 -15.86
N GLY A 488 -28.58 -19.95 -16.38
CA GLY A 488 -28.34 -19.74 -17.80
C GLY A 488 -29.64 -19.63 -18.60
N THR A 489 -29.51 -19.59 -19.93
CA THR A 489 -30.65 -19.54 -20.85
C THR A 489 -30.55 -20.66 -21.89
N LYS A 490 -31.69 -21.18 -22.34
CA LYS A 490 -31.71 -22.29 -23.29
C LYS A 490 -31.41 -21.82 -24.71
N TYR A 491 -30.44 -22.48 -25.34
CA TYR A 491 -30.07 -22.42 -26.76
C TYR A 491 -30.44 -23.73 -27.47
N GLU A 492 -30.27 -23.76 -28.79
CA GLU A 492 -30.56 -24.94 -29.62
C GLU A 492 -29.80 -26.18 -29.13
N ASP A 493 -28.52 -26.02 -28.81
CA ASP A 493 -27.59 -27.12 -28.47
C ASP A 493 -27.39 -27.34 -26.96
N GLY A 494 -28.07 -26.57 -26.10
CA GLY A 494 -27.90 -26.69 -24.66
C GLY A 494 -28.27 -25.44 -23.89
N THR A 495 -27.81 -25.33 -22.65
CA THR A 495 -28.00 -24.14 -21.82
C THR A 495 -26.70 -23.34 -21.78
N LEU A 496 -26.76 -22.07 -22.15
CA LEU A 496 -25.61 -21.17 -22.10
C LEU A 496 -25.60 -20.40 -20.78
N SER A 497 -24.49 -20.49 -20.05
CA SER A 497 -24.24 -19.77 -18.80
C SER A 497 -23.70 -18.37 -19.09
N LEU A 498 -24.24 -17.36 -18.41
CA LEU A 498 -23.79 -15.98 -18.55
C LEU A 498 -22.40 -15.77 -17.91
N THR A 499 -22.11 -16.44 -16.78
CA THR A 499 -20.79 -16.35 -16.15
C THR A 499 -19.72 -17.00 -17.01
N ASP A 500 -20.02 -18.14 -17.63
CA ASP A 500 -19.07 -18.87 -18.49
C ASP A 500 -18.83 -18.09 -19.80
N THR A 501 -19.85 -17.36 -20.27
CA THR A 501 -19.70 -16.44 -21.41
C THR A 501 -18.77 -15.28 -21.06
N LEU A 502 -18.90 -14.71 -19.86
CA LEU A 502 -18.00 -13.65 -19.37
C LEU A 502 -16.57 -14.19 -19.23
N GLU A 503 -16.39 -15.36 -18.61
CA GLU A 503 -15.08 -16.01 -18.44
C GLU A 503 -14.42 -16.29 -19.80
N SER A 504 -15.17 -16.80 -20.78
CA SER A 504 -14.67 -16.97 -22.15
C SER A 504 -14.19 -15.66 -22.80
N LEU A 505 -14.79 -14.51 -22.46
CA LEU A 505 -14.36 -13.21 -22.97
C LEU A 505 -13.16 -12.66 -22.22
N VAL A 506 -13.03 -12.98 -20.93
CA VAL A 506 -11.82 -12.71 -20.14
C VAL A 506 -10.65 -13.48 -20.73
N ASP A 507 -10.83 -14.77 -21.01
CA ASP A 507 -9.80 -15.64 -21.60
C ASP A 507 -9.39 -15.18 -23.00
N SER A 508 -10.30 -14.57 -23.77
CA SER A 508 -9.99 -14.04 -25.11
C SER A 508 -9.46 -12.61 -25.08
N SER A 509 -9.53 -11.91 -23.95
CA SER A 509 -9.02 -10.55 -23.81
C SER A 509 -7.51 -10.51 -23.70
N LEU A 510 -6.88 -9.49 -24.28
CA LEU A 510 -5.42 -9.35 -24.24
C LEU A 510 -4.92 -8.76 -22.92
N ASN A 511 -5.80 -8.06 -22.19
CA ASN A 511 -5.49 -7.42 -20.92
C ASN A 511 -6.18 -8.08 -19.70
N GLY A 512 -6.84 -9.23 -19.90
CA GLY A 512 -7.57 -9.93 -18.83
C GLY A 512 -8.85 -9.23 -18.37
N LYS A 513 -9.37 -8.26 -19.14
CA LYS A 513 -10.53 -7.44 -18.79
C LYS A 513 -11.66 -7.49 -19.83
N VAL A 514 -12.90 -7.29 -19.37
CA VAL A 514 -14.12 -7.23 -20.19
C VAL A 514 -14.94 -5.99 -19.88
N THR A 515 -15.36 -5.26 -20.93
CA THR A 515 -16.38 -4.21 -20.85
C THR A 515 -17.77 -4.80 -21.07
N ILE A 516 -18.72 -4.48 -20.19
CA ILE A 516 -20.12 -4.92 -20.31
C ILE A 516 -20.94 -3.76 -20.86
N ILE A 517 -21.58 -3.96 -22.02
CA ILE A 517 -22.52 -3.00 -22.61
C ILE A 517 -23.93 -3.58 -22.52
N ALA A 518 -24.85 -2.86 -21.90
CA ALA A 518 -26.19 -3.37 -21.64
C ALA A 518 -27.27 -2.37 -22.06
N HIS A 519 -28.27 -2.85 -22.81
CA HIS A 519 -29.39 -2.03 -23.26
C HIS A 519 -30.67 -2.38 -22.52
N SER A 520 -31.42 -1.37 -22.05
CA SER A 520 -32.74 -1.52 -21.46
C SER A 520 -32.77 -2.60 -20.35
N ASN A 521 -33.62 -3.61 -20.45
CA ASN A 521 -33.70 -4.71 -19.49
C ASN A 521 -32.39 -5.51 -19.36
N GLY A 522 -31.53 -5.50 -20.38
CA GLY A 522 -30.18 -6.06 -20.30
C GLY A 522 -29.34 -5.39 -19.21
N GLY A 523 -29.62 -4.14 -18.85
CA GLY A 523 -28.96 -3.47 -17.73
C GLY A 523 -29.33 -4.04 -16.36
N LEU A 524 -30.58 -4.48 -16.18
CA LEU A 524 -30.97 -5.21 -14.96
C LEU A 524 -30.29 -6.58 -14.91
N LEU A 525 -30.16 -7.25 -16.06
CA LEU A 525 -29.40 -8.50 -16.17
C LEU A 525 -27.92 -8.29 -15.83
N ALA A 526 -27.30 -7.20 -16.30
CA ALA A 526 -25.93 -6.83 -15.97
C ALA A 526 -25.74 -6.65 -14.46
N LYS A 527 -26.68 -5.97 -13.78
CA LYS A 527 -26.63 -5.77 -12.33
C LYS A 527 -26.78 -7.06 -11.55
N ALA A 528 -27.69 -7.94 -11.98
CA ALA A 528 -27.86 -9.26 -11.38
C ALA A 528 -26.58 -10.11 -11.54
N LEU A 529 -25.94 -10.05 -12.72
CA LEU A 529 -24.63 -10.68 -12.96
C LEU A 529 -23.56 -10.15 -12.00
N LEU A 530 -23.36 -8.83 -11.93
CA LEU A 530 -22.35 -8.23 -11.05
C LEU A 530 -22.58 -8.59 -9.59
N LYS A 531 -23.85 -8.60 -9.13
CA LYS A 531 -24.19 -9.07 -7.79
C LYS A 531 -23.76 -10.53 -7.59
N LYS A 532 -24.08 -11.43 -8.51
CA LYS A 532 -23.67 -12.84 -8.43
C LYS A 532 -22.15 -12.99 -8.37
N LEU A 533 -21.42 -12.28 -9.22
CA LEU A 533 -19.95 -12.35 -9.24
C LEU A 533 -19.34 -11.83 -7.93
N GLN A 534 -19.92 -10.77 -7.35
CA GLN A 534 -19.50 -10.28 -6.04
C GLN A 534 -19.79 -11.31 -4.94
N ASP A 535 -20.96 -11.94 -4.94
CA ASP A 535 -21.31 -13.01 -3.99
C ASP A 535 -20.37 -14.23 -4.17
N ASP A 536 -19.99 -14.56 -5.40
CA ASP A 536 -19.05 -15.65 -5.72
C ASP A 536 -17.63 -15.32 -5.23
N LYS A 537 -17.16 -14.08 -5.37
CA LYS A 537 -15.87 -13.62 -4.81
C LYS A 537 -15.87 -13.67 -3.30
N THR A 538 -16.91 -13.15 -2.65
CA THR A 538 -17.04 -13.20 -1.19
C THR A 538 -17.10 -14.64 -0.66
N ALA A 539 -17.66 -15.56 -1.43
CA ALA A 539 -17.69 -16.99 -1.09
C ALA A 539 -16.41 -17.75 -1.47
N GLY A 540 -15.41 -17.09 -2.08
CA GLY A 540 -14.15 -17.72 -2.53
C GLY A 540 -14.30 -18.69 -3.71
N ARG A 541 -15.37 -18.56 -4.51
CA ARG A 541 -15.65 -19.45 -5.65
C ARG A 541 -14.87 -19.06 -6.91
N ASN A 542 -14.81 -17.77 -7.23
CA ASN A 542 -14.02 -17.21 -8.32
C ASN A 542 -13.82 -15.70 -8.08
N ASN A 543 -12.91 -15.08 -8.83
CA ASN A 543 -12.63 -13.63 -8.76
C ASN A 543 -13.04 -12.91 -10.05
N LEU A 544 -14.01 -13.44 -10.80
CA LEU A 544 -14.34 -12.95 -12.15
C LEU A 544 -14.88 -11.51 -12.16
N ILE A 545 -15.41 -11.04 -11.02
CA ILE A 545 -15.79 -9.63 -10.84
C ILE A 545 -14.60 -8.68 -11.05
N ASP A 546 -13.38 -9.09 -10.70
CA ASP A 546 -12.17 -8.27 -10.85
C ASP A 546 -11.75 -8.11 -12.31
N SER A 547 -12.27 -8.94 -13.21
CA SER A 547 -12.06 -8.85 -14.65
C SER A 547 -13.07 -7.96 -15.37
N VAL A 548 -14.08 -7.42 -14.69
CA VAL A 548 -14.99 -6.44 -15.28
C VAL A 548 -14.36 -5.05 -15.21
N ASP A 549 -14.16 -4.43 -16.37
CA ASP A 549 -13.50 -3.11 -16.50
C ASP A 549 -14.51 -1.97 -16.33
N VAL A 550 -15.48 -1.93 -17.25
CA VAL A 550 -16.47 -0.85 -17.37
C VAL A 550 -17.85 -1.45 -17.61
N LEU A 551 -18.86 -0.86 -16.96
CA LEU A 551 -20.27 -1.13 -17.23
C LEU A 551 -20.92 0.06 -17.94
N ILE A 552 -21.36 -0.14 -19.19
CA ILE A 552 -22.06 0.86 -19.99
C ILE A 552 -23.56 0.51 -20.04
N LEU A 553 -24.38 1.40 -19.48
CA LEU A 553 -25.84 1.23 -19.39
C LEU A 553 -26.57 2.17 -20.35
N VAL A 554 -27.36 1.60 -21.26
CA VAL A 554 -28.11 2.36 -22.27
C VAL A 554 -29.60 2.18 -22.06
N GLY A 555 -30.30 3.22 -21.58
CA GLY A 555 -31.76 3.22 -21.47
C GLY A 555 -32.35 2.24 -20.45
N VAL A 556 -31.64 1.99 -19.34
CA VAL A 556 -32.00 0.98 -18.32
C VAL A 556 -33.16 1.45 -17.43
N PRO A 557 -34.20 0.63 -17.23
CA PRO A 557 -35.36 1.00 -16.41
C PRO A 557 -35.10 0.73 -14.91
N GLU A 558 -34.32 1.61 -14.27
CA GLU A 558 -33.79 1.42 -12.91
C GLU A 558 -34.83 1.22 -11.79
N ILE A 559 -36.03 1.79 -11.96
CA ILE A 559 -37.15 1.70 -11.02
C ILE A 559 -38.41 1.11 -11.69
N GLY A 560 -38.25 0.48 -12.85
CA GLY A 560 -39.34 0.13 -13.77
C GLY A 560 -39.80 1.31 -14.63
N THR A 561 -40.59 1.03 -15.65
CA THR A 561 -41.24 2.05 -16.49
C THR A 561 -42.74 2.17 -16.16
N PRO A 562 -43.42 3.31 -16.41
CA PRO A 562 -44.87 3.43 -16.21
C PRO A 562 -45.72 2.65 -17.24
N GLU A 563 -45.11 2.19 -18.34
CA GLU A 563 -45.78 1.56 -19.48
C GLU A 563 -46.39 0.17 -19.21
N PRO A 564 -45.77 -0.74 -18.42
CA PRO A 564 -46.36 -2.00 -17.99
C PRO A 564 -47.68 -1.80 -17.21
N CYS A 565 -47.77 -0.77 -16.37
CA CYS A 565 -49.01 -0.41 -15.67
C CYS A 565 -50.15 -0.06 -16.65
N ARG A 566 -49.85 0.57 -17.79
CA ARG A 566 -50.85 0.84 -18.84
C ARG A 566 -51.27 -0.42 -19.60
N ARG A 567 -50.35 -1.35 -19.88
CA ARG A 567 -50.66 -2.62 -20.58
C ARG A 567 -51.43 -3.63 -19.72
N CYS A 568 -51.18 -3.66 -18.40
CA CYS A 568 -51.96 -4.48 -17.48
C CYS A 568 -53.37 -3.89 -17.21
N CYS A 569 -53.53 -2.57 -17.30
CA CYS A 569 -54.81 -1.90 -17.02
C CYS A 569 -55.83 -1.94 -18.17
N THR A 570 -55.46 -2.42 -19.36
CA THR A 570 -56.39 -2.58 -20.50
C THR A 570 -57.19 -3.88 -20.48
N ASP A 571 -56.91 -4.78 -19.53
CA ASP A 571 -57.77 -5.93 -19.24
C ASP A 571 -58.81 -5.54 -18.16
N THR A 572 -60.05 -5.30 -18.60
CA THR A 572 -61.16 -4.82 -17.76
C THR A 572 -61.75 -5.89 -16.83
N THR A 573 -61.08 -7.02 -16.60
CA THR A 573 -61.58 -8.06 -15.70
C THR A 573 -60.58 -8.55 -14.65
N LYS A 574 -60.24 -7.68 -13.70
CA LYS A 574 -60.24 -7.91 -12.23
C LYS A 574 -59.30 -6.93 -11.51
N ARG A 575 -59.85 -5.78 -11.11
CA ARG A 575 -59.25 -4.95 -10.05
C ARG A 575 -59.64 -5.51 -8.69
N SER A 576 -58.68 -6.15 -8.02
CA SER A 576 -58.57 -6.34 -6.56
C SER A 576 -57.22 -7.06 -6.39
N TRP A 577 -56.18 -6.53 -5.73
CA TRP A 577 -56.07 -6.16 -4.32
C TRP A 577 -54.84 -5.24 -4.15
N VAL A 578 -55.00 -4.05 -3.54
CA VAL A 578 -54.68 -3.67 -2.14
C VAL A 578 -53.18 -3.53 -1.87
N ALA A 579 -52.79 -2.27 -1.63
CA ALA A 579 -51.54 -1.85 -1.02
C ALA A 579 -51.47 -2.30 0.44
N GLY A 580 -50.29 -2.79 0.83
CA GLY A 580 -49.86 -3.10 2.18
C GLY A 580 -48.37 -3.34 2.14
#